data_AF-A0AAW6NLR8-F1
#
_entry.id   AF-A0AAW6NLR8-F1
#
_cell.length_a   1.000
_cell.length_b   1.000
_cell.length_c   1.000
_cell.angle_alpha   90.00
_cell.angle_beta   90.00
_cell.angle_gamma   90.00
#
_symmetry.space_group_name_H-M   'P 1'
#
loop_
_entity.id
_entity.type
_entity.pdbx_description
1 polymer ?
#
loop_
_entity_poly.entity_id
_entity_poly.type
_entity_poly.pdbx_seq_one_letter_code
_entity_poly.pdbx_strand_id
1 'polypeptide(L)'
;MQNFYHLDQLIHGYFNQDYDLINDGEDTIEGIIGLFKKTAPGWLLKELAEEIDTFIECYGDKLDDEFKSRYGFDFSPELWETTSYDFLMTVRRLALA
;
A
#
# COMPACT_ATOMS: atom_id res chain seq x y z
N MET A 1 -7.92 0.77 17.13
CA MET A 1 -7.12 0.17 16.06
C MET A 1 -5.87 1.00 15.89
N GLN A 2 -4.75 0.38 15.55
CA GLN A 2 -3.51 1.09 15.25
C GLN A 2 -3.69 1.87 13.93
N ASN A 3 -3.13 3.07 13.83
CA ASN A 3 -3.30 3.93 12.67
C ASN A 3 -2.07 3.80 11.76
N PHE A 4 -2.30 3.62 10.47
CA PHE A 4 -1.27 3.47 9.44
C PHE A 4 -1.56 4.52 8.36
N TYR A 5 -1.39 5.79 8.70
CA TYR A 5 -1.94 6.91 7.95
C TYR A 5 -1.37 7.00 6.53
N HIS A 6 -0.09 6.68 6.35
CA HIS A 6 0.56 6.77 5.05
C HIS A 6 0.22 5.56 4.19
N LEU A 7 0.08 4.39 4.80
CA LEU A 7 -0.44 3.21 4.11
C LEU A 7 -1.90 3.43 3.67
N ASP A 8 -2.74 3.98 4.56
CA ASP A 8 -4.12 4.36 4.26
C ASP A 8 -4.17 5.37 3.11
N GLN A 9 -3.28 6.37 3.12
CA GLN A 9 -3.21 7.37 2.06
C GLN A 9 -2.80 6.77 0.71
N LEU A 10 -1.84 5.85 0.70
CA LEU A 10 -1.43 5.16 -0.52
C LEU A 10 -2.60 4.33 -1.08
N ILE A 11 -3.25 3.51 -0.25
CA ILE A 11 -4.29 2.61 -0.73
C ILE A 11 -5.52 3.39 -1.19
N HIS A 12 -6.09 4.25 -0.34
CA HIS A 12 -7.30 5.00 -0.69
C HIS A 12 -7.05 6.09 -1.74
N GLY A 13 -5.81 6.56 -1.89
CA GLY A 13 -5.47 7.60 -2.85
C GLY A 13 -5.12 7.08 -4.24
N TYR A 14 -4.58 5.86 -4.33
CA TYR A 14 -3.96 5.37 -5.56
C TYR A 14 -4.39 3.96 -5.96
N PHE A 15 -4.68 3.06 -5.01
CA PHE A 15 -5.07 1.66 -5.29
C PHE A 15 -6.56 1.39 -5.14
N ASN A 16 -7.37 2.44 -4.95
CA ASN A 16 -8.81 2.33 -4.79
C ASN A 16 -9.51 1.81 -6.06
N GLN A 17 -10.84 1.69 -6.02
CA GLN A 17 -11.64 1.17 -7.12
C GLN A 17 -11.52 1.96 -8.44
N ASP A 18 -11.11 3.23 -8.38
CA ASP A 18 -10.95 4.12 -9.52
C ASP A 18 -9.48 4.20 -10.00
N TYR A 19 -8.62 3.24 -9.63
CA TYR A 19 -7.18 3.26 -9.95
C TYR A 19 -6.90 3.45 -11.45
N ASP A 20 -7.74 2.89 -12.32
CA ASP A 20 -7.62 2.97 -13.78
C ASP A 20 -7.99 4.36 -14.34
N LEU A 21 -8.70 5.18 -13.56
CA LEU A 21 -9.09 6.53 -13.90
C LEU A 21 -8.12 7.60 -13.36
N ILE A 22 -7.47 7.33 -12.23
CA ILE A 22 -6.73 8.36 -11.47
C ILE A 22 -5.21 8.29 -11.61
N ASN A 23 -4.65 7.19 -12.13
CA ASN A 23 -3.20 6.95 -12.15
C ASN A 23 -2.55 7.21 -13.51
N ASP A 24 -3.04 8.18 -14.29
CA ASP A 24 -2.45 8.55 -15.60
C ASP A 24 -2.22 7.37 -16.57
N GLY A 25 -3.04 6.31 -16.46
CA GLY A 25 -2.92 5.07 -17.25
C GLY A 25 -1.92 4.03 -16.73
N GLU A 26 -1.29 4.25 -15.58
CA GLU A 26 -0.48 3.24 -14.90
C GLU A 26 -1.37 2.16 -14.26
N ASP A 27 -1.08 0.89 -14.57
CA ASP A 27 -1.84 -0.28 -14.14
C ASP A 27 -0.97 -1.34 -13.46
N THR A 28 0.23 -0.95 -13.02
CA THR A 28 1.16 -1.81 -12.27
C THR A 28 1.36 -1.31 -10.84
N ILE A 29 1.58 -2.22 -9.89
CA ILE A 29 1.87 -1.86 -8.49
C ILE A 29 3.08 -0.93 -8.42
N GLU A 30 4.18 -1.28 -9.10
CA GLU A 30 5.39 -0.48 -9.17
C GLU A 30 5.15 0.91 -9.76
N GLY A 31 4.38 0.99 -10.86
CA GLY A 31 4.06 2.25 -11.54
C GLY A 31 3.26 3.18 -10.64
N ILE A 32 2.21 2.67 -10.01
CA ILE A 32 1.34 3.41 -9.10
C ILE A 32 2.10 3.90 -7.86
N ILE A 33 2.93 3.04 -7.24
CA ILE A 33 3.82 3.46 -6.15
C ILE A 33 4.81 4.54 -6.64
N GLY A 34 5.29 4.42 -7.88
CA GLY A 34 6.10 5.44 -8.54
C GLY A 34 5.40 6.80 -8.64
N LEU A 35 4.09 6.83 -8.93
CA LEU A 35 3.30 8.06 -8.94
C LEU A 35 3.19 8.67 -7.54
N PHE A 36 2.86 7.86 -6.54
CA PHE A 36 2.81 8.30 -5.15
C PHE A 36 4.14 8.95 -4.71
N LYS A 37 5.27 8.31 -5.02
CA LYS A 37 6.60 8.81 -4.71
C LYS A 37 6.93 10.17 -5.33
N LYS A 38 6.37 10.50 -6.50
CA LYS A 38 6.59 11.81 -7.14
C LYS A 38 6.00 12.96 -6.31
N THR A 39 5.00 12.68 -5.47
CA THR A 39 4.31 13.68 -4.65
C THR A 39 4.65 13.60 -3.16
N ALA A 40 5.12 12.43 -2.68
CA ALA A 40 5.45 12.21 -1.29
C ALA A 40 6.87 12.72 -0.93
N PRO A 41 7.02 13.51 0.17
CA PRO A 41 8.34 13.89 0.66
C PRO A 41 9.08 12.69 1.28
N GLY A 42 10.41 12.73 1.28
CA GLY A 42 11.22 11.59 1.74
C GLY A 42 10.97 11.13 3.18
N TRP A 43 10.59 12.04 4.09
CA TRP A 43 10.23 11.67 5.46
C TRP A 43 8.95 10.82 5.51
N LEU A 44 7.97 11.14 4.65
CA LEU A 44 6.71 10.40 4.55
C LEU A 44 6.95 8.99 4.02
N LEU A 45 7.82 8.85 3.01
CA LEU A 45 8.20 7.54 2.47
C LEU A 45 8.90 6.67 3.53
N LYS A 46 9.73 7.28 4.39
CA LYS A 46 10.35 6.57 5.51
C LYS A 46 9.31 6.13 6.54
N GLU A 47 8.38 6.99 6.91
CA GLU A 47 7.28 6.65 7.83
C GLU A 47 6.36 5.58 7.25
N LEU A 48 6.06 5.60 5.95
CA LEU A 48 5.30 4.54 5.27
C LEU A 48 6.01 3.17 5.40
N ALA A 49 7.33 3.13 5.22
CA ALA A 49 8.08 1.88 5.38
C ALA A 49 8.04 1.38 6.85
N GLU A 50 8.13 2.28 7.83
CA GLU A 50 8.01 1.96 9.26
C GLU A 50 6.58 1.51 9.64
N GLU A 51 5.55 2.11 9.04
CA GLU A 51 4.15 1.69 9.19
C GLU A 51 3.95 0.28 8.64
N ILE A 52 4.56 -0.08 7.51
CA ILE A 52 4.49 -1.43 6.95
C ILE A 52 5.18 -2.46 7.86
N ASP A 53 6.39 -2.15 8.36
CA ASP A 53 7.07 -3.01 9.33
C ASP A 53 6.19 -3.23 10.55
N THR A 54 5.61 -2.16 11.09
CA THR A 54 4.69 -2.22 12.23
C THR A 54 3.43 -3.03 11.92
N PHE A 55 2.85 -2.88 10.72
CA PHE A 55 1.65 -3.60 10.30
C PHE A 55 1.90 -5.10 10.27
N ILE A 56 3.00 -5.52 9.63
CA ILE A 56 3.40 -6.92 9.54
C ILE A 56 3.67 -7.51 10.93
N GLU A 57 4.40 -6.78 11.79
CA GLU A 57 4.73 -7.23 13.15
C GLU A 57 3.49 -7.35 14.05
N CYS A 58 2.53 -6.42 13.94
CA CYS A 58 1.34 -6.41 14.78
C CYS A 58 0.36 -7.53 14.43
N TYR A 59 0.24 -7.86 13.14
CA TYR A 59 -0.81 -8.76 12.68
C TYR A 59 -0.32 -10.18 12.39
N GLY A 60 0.96 -10.39 12.05
CA GLY A 60 1.54 -11.75 11.92
C GLY A 60 0.64 -12.70 11.12
N ASP A 61 0.20 -13.80 11.75
CA ASP A 61 -0.68 -14.80 11.14
C ASP A 61 -2.07 -14.27 10.71
N LYS A 62 -2.47 -13.09 11.20
CA LYS A 62 -3.74 -12.41 10.87
C LYS A 62 -3.55 -11.28 9.85
N LEU A 63 -2.39 -11.20 9.20
CA LEU A 63 -2.05 -10.13 8.26
C LEU A 63 -3.11 -9.97 7.17
N ASP A 64 -3.47 -11.07 6.50
CA ASP A 64 -4.45 -11.05 5.40
C ASP A 64 -5.85 -10.68 5.90
N ASP A 65 -6.26 -11.20 7.06
CA ASP A 65 -7.56 -10.88 7.67
C ASP A 65 -7.67 -9.37 7.99
N GLU A 66 -6.62 -8.81 8.59
CA GLU A 66 -6.60 -7.38 8.92
C GLU A 66 -6.54 -6.51 7.65
N PHE A 67 -5.67 -6.86 6.71
CA PHE A 67 -5.55 -6.12 5.44
C PHE A 67 -6.89 -6.08 4.72
N LYS A 68 -7.55 -7.23 4.59
CA LYS A 68 -8.88 -7.34 3.97
C LYS A 68 -9.95 -6.58 4.75
N SER A 69 -9.92 -6.63 6.08
CA SER A 69 -10.85 -5.88 6.93
C SER A 69 -10.75 -4.37 6.72
N ARG A 70 -9.54 -3.85 6.54
CA ARG A 70 -9.27 -2.42 6.34
C ARG A 70 -9.51 -1.95 4.91
N TYR A 71 -9.00 -2.71 3.95
CA TYR A 71 -8.83 -2.24 2.58
C TYR A 71 -9.63 -3.04 1.56
N GLY A 72 -10.21 -4.19 1.92
CA GLY A 72 -10.84 -5.10 0.97
C GLY A 72 -12.04 -4.55 0.22
N PHE A 73 -12.59 -3.40 0.63
CA PHE A 73 -13.57 -2.65 -0.17
C PHE A 73 -12.89 -1.93 -1.33
N ASP A 74 -11.73 -1.31 -1.10
CA ASP A 74 -11.03 -0.45 -2.06
C ASP A 74 -10.00 -1.21 -2.90
N PHE A 75 -9.28 -2.16 -2.29
CA PHE A 75 -8.14 -2.84 -2.88
C PHE A 75 -8.06 -4.30 -2.43
N SER A 76 -7.92 -5.21 -3.39
CA SER A 76 -7.71 -6.64 -3.18
C SER A 76 -6.40 -7.05 -3.87
N PRO A 77 -5.35 -7.41 -3.11
CA PRO A 77 -4.06 -7.83 -3.65
C PRO A 77 -4.18 -8.99 -4.64
N GLU A 78 -5.16 -9.88 -4.47
CA GLU A 78 -5.35 -11.04 -5.34
C GLU A 78 -5.74 -10.65 -6.77
N LEU A 79 -6.41 -9.51 -6.97
CA LEU A 79 -6.74 -8.98 -8.31
C LEU A 79 -5.52 -8.45 -9.06
N TRP A 80 -4.40 -8.29 -8.36
CA TRP A 80 -3.11 -7.81 -8.87
C TRP A 80 -2.05 -8.92 -8.87
N GLU A 81 -2.49 -10.19 -8.83
CA GLU A 81 -1.62 -11.37 -8.83
C GLU A 81 -0.57 -11.39 -7.70
N THR A 82 -0.92 -10.81 -6.54
CA THR A 82 -0.02 -10.72 -5.37
C THR A 82 -0.74 -11.10 -4.07
N THR A 83 0.01 -11.13 -2.96
CA THR A 83 -0.52 -11.33 -1.60
C THR A 83 -0.46 -10.01 -0.83
N SER A 84 -1.18 -9.90 0.30
CA SER A 84 -1.07 -8.72 1.16
C SER A 84 0.37 -8.49 1.62
N TYR A 85 1.07 -9.58 1.97
CA TYR A 85 2.47 -9.53 2.38
C TYR A 85 3.39 -9.03 1.25
N ASP A 86 3.28 -9.62 0.06
CA ASP A 86 4.15 -9.28 -1.08
C ASP A 86 3.88 -7.86 -1.60
N PHE A 87 2.62 -7.42 -1.58
CA PHE A 87 2.25 -6.03 -1.83
C PHE A 87 2.93 -5.09 -0.83
N LEU A 88 2.75 -5.33 0.47
CA LEU A 88 3.33 -4.51 1.53
C LEU A 88 4.86 -4.45 1.43
N MET A 89 5.52 -5.59 1.19
CA MET A 89 6.97 -5.64 1.01
C MET A 89 7.44 -4.90 -0.25
N THR A 90 6.64 -4.90 -1.31
CA THR A 90 6.91 -4.12 -2.54
C THR A 90 6.82 -2.62 -2.27
N VAL A 91 5.75 -2.17 -1.59
CA VAL A 91 5.60 -0.78 -1.14
C VAL A 91 6.78 -0.36 -0.28
N ARG A 92 7.11 -1.14 0.76
CA ARG A 92 8.22 -0.87 1.67
C ARG A 92 9.55 -0.73 0.92
N ARG A 93 9.86 -1.68 0.03
CA ARG A 93 11.10 -1.66 -0.76
C ARG A 93 11.19 -0.41 -1.64
N LEU A 94 10.10 -0.08 -2.33
CA LEU A 94 10.08 1.07 -3.25
C LEU A 94 10.06 2.41 -2.51
N ALA A 95 9.44 2.50 -1.33
CA ALA A 95 9.46 3.70 -0.52
C ALA A 95 10.88 4.11 -0.10
N LEU A 96 11.77 3.13 0.12
CA LEU A 96 13.16 3.34 0.52
C LEU A 96 14.18 3.37 -0.63
N ALA A 97 13.74 3.16 -1.87
CA ALA A 97 14.58 3.16 -3.07
C ALA A 97 14.74 4.55 -3.68
#